data_AF-A0A5F0CZT0-F1
#
_entry.id   AF-A0A5F0CZT0-F1
#
_cell.length_a   1.000
_cell.length_b   1.000
_cell.length_c   1.000
_cell.angle_alpha   90.00
_cell.angle_beta   90.00
_cell.angle_gamma   90.00
#
_symmetry.space_group_name_H-M   'P 1'
#
loop_
_entity.id
_entity.type
_entity.pdbx_description
1 polymer ?
#
loop_
_entity_poly.entity_id
_entity_poly.type
_entity_poly.pdbx_seq_one_letter_code
_entity_poly.pdbx_strand_id
1 'polypeptide(L)'
;MMKAMVQWLDVVRLADVEAVRWALGAFAGASEPLSLRRAQLWVARMTAVGWLDRSRPTYRDGSIVWATRLAIGKPPPSLFRQTTRHEVAVATVSARYLAQGFTWRRDRQPAGHREHQADGVATRDGIVELVEVELTPKSWQRYQKIVTNHGYRLVHENVDRVAYFCTADAHRAITREADRRLVRTERPRLVSYPCLDAPGIWIGPNFDPGDHAVQLAVAPHLDGRADWNRSDGTRV
;
A
#
# COMPACT_ATOMS: atom_id res chain seq x y z
N MET A 1 21.45 -4.71 -1.44
CA MET A 1 20.58 -5.31 -0.40
C MET A 1 20.62 -4.59 0.95
N MET A 2 21.75 -4.54 1.68
CA MET A 2 21.80 -3.99 3.05
C MET A 2 21.34 -2.52 3.16
N LYS A 3 21.90 -1.62 2.33
CA LYS A 3 21.51 -0.20 2.28
C LYS A 3 20.02 -0.02 1.93
N ALA A 4 19.51 -0.81 1.00
CA ALA A 4 18.11 -0.76 0.56
C ALA A 4 17.13 -1.18 1.67
N MET A 5 17.46 -2.23 2.44
CA MET A 5 16.66 -2.63 3.61
C MET A 5 16.61 -1.55 4.68
N VAL A 6 17.73 -0.90 4.98
CA VAL A 6 17.77 0.19 5.96
C VAL A 6 16.98 1.40 5.48
N GLN A 7 17.08 1.75 4.18
CA GLN A 7 16.28 2.80 3.58
C GLN A 7 14.78 2.49 3.61
N TRP A 8 14.39 1.25 3.33
CA TRP A 8 12.99 0.83 3.46
C TRP A 8 12.49 0.90 4.91
N LEU A 9 13.28 0.45 5.88
CA LEU A 9 12.97 0.60 7.31
C LEU A 9 12.92 2.06 7.77
N ASP A 10 13.65 2.97 7.12
CA ASP A 10 13.52 4.40 7.37
C ASP A 10 12.14 4.93 6.96
N VAL A 11 11.57 4.37 5.89
CA VAL A 11 10.25 4.71 5.37
C VAL A 11 9.14 4.12 6.25
N VAL A 12 9.13 2.79 6.46
CA VAL A 12 8.03 2.08 7.15
C VAL A 12 8.16 2.06 8.68
N ARG A 13 9.35 2.35 9.22
CA ARG A 13 9.68 2.51 10.65
C ARG A 13 9.57 1.27 11.53
N LEU A 14 8.57 0.43 11.33
CA LEU A 14 8.31 -0.78 12.10
C LEU A 14 7.97 -1.92 11.14
N ALA A 15 8.61 -3.07 11.31
CA ALA A 15 8.29 -4.26 10.52
C ALA A 15 8.35 -5.50 11.42
N ASP A 16 7.48 -6.47 11.19
CA ASP A 16 7.69 -7.81 11.75
C ASP A 16 8.64 -8.63 10.88
N VAL A 17 9.05 -9.80 11.39
CA VAL A 17 9.97 -10.68 10.68
C VAL A 17 9.38 -11.16 9.35
N GLU A 18 8.05 -11.27 9.24
CA GLU A 18 7.40 -11.68 7.98
C GLU A 18 7.59 -10.61 6.91
N ALA A 19 7.30 -9.34 7.20
CA ALA A 19 7.57 -8.24 6.29
C ALA A 19 9.06 -8.15 5.91
N VAL A 20 9.97 -8.40 6.86
CA VAL A 20 11.42 -8.46 6.60
C VAL A 20 11.77 -9.58 5.62
N ARG A 21 11.15 -10.77 5.73
CA ARG A 21 11.38 -11.89 4.78
C ARG A 21 11.02 -11.50 3.36
N TRP A 22 9.87 -10.87 3.18
CA TRP A 22 9.39 -10.38 1.88
C TRP A 22 10.30 -9.31 1.30
N ALA A 23 10.64 -8.28 2.09
CA ALA A 23 11.51 -7.20 1.63
C ALA A 23 12.92 -7.69 1.28
N LEU A 24 13.49 -8.62 2.05
CA LEU A 24 14.78 -9.23 1.73
C LEU A 24 14.73 -10.07 0.44
N GLY A 25 13.64 -10.81 0.22
CA GLY A 25 13.42 -11.55 -1.02
C GLY A 25 13.38 -10.61 -2.22
N ALA A 26 12.57 -9.55 -2.11
CA ALA A 26 12.43 -8.51 -3.12
C ALA A 26 13.77 -7.86 -3.49
N PHE A 27 14.56 -7.43 -2.50
CA PHE A 27 15.87 -6.80 -2.75
C PHE A 27 16.95 -7.79 -3.21
N ALA A 28 16.68 -9.10 -3.14
CA ALA A 28 17.48 -10.14 -3.77
C ALA A 28 16.98 -10.50 -5.18
N GLY A 29 15.93 -9.84 -5.69
CA GLY A 29 15.34 -10.09 -7.00
C GLY A 29 14.32 -11.23 -7.03
N ALA A 30 13.87 -11.73 -5.87
CA ALA A 30 12.86 -12.76 -5.79
C ALA A 30 11.46 -12.17 -5.58
N SER A 31 10.45 -12.79 -6.19
CA SER A 31 9.04 -12.49 -5.95
C SER A 31 8.46 -13.19 -4.71
N GLU A 32 9.30 -13.93 -3.98
CA GLU A 32 8.93 -14.74 -2.83
C GLU A 32 9.74 -14.35 -1.59
N PRO A 33 9.21 -14.55 -0.38
CA PRO A 33 9.92 -14.25 0.84
C PRO A 33 11.10 -15.20 1.06
N LEU A 34 12.20 -14.68 1.62
CA LEU A 34 13.27 -15.55 2.11
C LEU A 34 12.75 -16.49 3.21
N SER A 35 13.47 -17.59 3.44
CA SER A 35 13.18 -18.46 4.59
C SER A 35 13.34 -17.72 5.92
N LEU A 36 12.54 -18.13 6.92
CA LEU A 36 12.56 -17.53 8.25
C LEU A 36 13.98 -17.50 8.86
N ARG A 37 14.72 -18.60 8.73
CA ARG A 37 16.11 -18.71 9.21
C ARG A 37 17.03 -17.65 8.59
N ARG A 38 16.92 -17.42 7.28
CA ARG A 38 17.75 -16.43 6.58
C ARG A 38 17.41 -15.00 7.03
N ALA A 39 16.13 -14.69 7.18
CA ALA A 39 15.69 -13.39 7.69
C ALA A 39 16.13 -13.15 9.14
N GLN A 40 15.97 -14.14 10.02
CA GLN A 40 16.43 -14.05 11.42
C GLN A 40 17.94 -13.87 11.52
N LEU A 41 18.72 -14.59 10.70
CA LEU A 41 20.17 -14.42 10.65
C LEU A 41 20.56 -13.01 10.18
N TRP A 42 19.85 -12.46 9.19
CA TRP A 42 20.07 -11.09 8.75
C TRP A 42 19.75 -10.09 9.86
N VAL A 43 18.59 -10.22 10.52
CA VAL A 43 18.21 -9.36 11.67
C VAL A 43 19.27 -9.43 12.76
N ALA A 44 19.70 -10.63 13.16
CA ALA A 44 20.71 -10.82 14.19
C ALA A 44 22.05 -10.14 13.84
N ARG A 45 22.49 -10.26 12.58
CA ARG A 45 23.70 -9.58 12.09
C ARG A 45 23.57 -8.06 12.14
N MET A 46 22.43 -7.52 11.72
CA MET A 46 22.22 -6.07 11.73
C MET A 46 22.05 -5.50 13.14
N THR A 47 21.48 -6.27 14.07
CA THR A 47 21.47 -5.92 15.50
C THR A 47 22.87 -5.95 16.10
N ALA A 48 23.69 -6.95 15.77
CA ALA A 48 25.06 -7.05 16.26
C ALA A 48 25.94 -5.85 15.88
N VAL A 49 25.72 -5.25 14.70
CA VAL A 49 26.40 -4.02 14.26
C VAL A 49 25.67 -2.73 14.68
N GLY A 50 24.62 -2.84 15.50
CA GLY A 50 23.88 -1.70 16.06
C GLY A 50 22.98 -0.96 15.07
N TRP A 51 22.73 -1.51 13.87
CA TRP A 51 21.93 -0.86 12.84
C TRP A 51 20.43 -1.11 13.01
N LEU A 52 20.06 -2.25 13.58
CA LEU A 52 18.68 -2.57 13.92
C LEU A 52 18.53 -2.84 15.42
N ASP A 53 17.34 -2.57 15.91
CA ASP A 53 16.90 -3.03 17.22
C ASP A 53 15.58 -3.78 17.06
N ARG A 54 15.24 -4.59 18.04
CA ARG A 54 14.07 -5.47 18.01
C ARG A 54 13.47 -5.66 19.39
N SER A 55 12.17 -5.86 19.42
CA SER A 55 11.44 -6.24 20.62
C SER A 55 10.39 -7.29 20.29
N ARG A 56 9.95 -8.04 21.30
CA ARG A 56 8.85 -9.01 21.19
C ARG A 56 7.72 -8.56 22.11
N PRO A 57 6.83 -7.66 21.65
CA PRO A 57 5.72 -7.20 22.46
C PRO A 57 4.76 -8.35 22.77
N THR A 58 4.13 -8.32 23.94
CA THR A 58 3.20 -9.37 24.40
C THR A 58 1.92 -9.47 23.58
N TYR A 59 1.52 -8.39 22.90
CA TYR A 59 0.29 -8.31 22.10
C TYR A 59 0.45 -8.82 20.66
N ARG A 60 1.63 -9.30 20.27
CA ARG A 60 1.90 -9.78 18.91
C ARG A 60 2.79 -11.01 18.92
N ASP A 61 2.48 -11.95 18.05
CA ASP A 61 3.34 -13.11 17.83
C ASP A 61 4.55 -12.73 16.99
N GLY A 62 5.72 -12.77 17.62
CA GLY A 62 7.01 -12.55 16.96
C GLY A 62 7.65 -11.20 17.27
N SER A 63 8.82 -10.97 16.66
CA SER A 63 9.59 -9.76 16.90
C SER A 63 9.21 -8.65 15.94
N ILE A 64 9.07 -7.44 16.47
CA ILE A 64 9.07 -6.20 15.70
C ILE A 64 10.50 -5.69 15.62
N VAL A 65 10.92 -5.25 14.44
CA VAL A 65 12.26 -4.78 14.09
C VAL A 65 12.17 -3.35 13.57
N TRP A 66 13.15 -2.52 13.90
CA TRP A 66 13.28 -1.15 13.38
C TRP A 66 14.74 -0.76 13.22
N ALA A 67 15.00 0.24 12.37
CA ALA A 67 16.33 0.82 12.22
C ALA A 67 16.64 1.80 13.37
N THR A 68 17.86 1.72 13.89
CA THR A 68 18.31 2.53 15.04
C THR A 68 18.66 3.96 14.63
N ARG A 69 18.86 4.81 15.63
CA ARG A 69 19.40 6.17 15.42
C ARG A 69 20.75 6.16 14.70
N LEU A 70 21.60 5.14 14.94
CA LEU A 70 22.87 4.99 14.25
C LEU A 70 22.67 4.76 12.74
N ALA A 71 21.69 3.96 12.36
CA ALA A 71 21.45 3.62 10.96
C ALA A 71 20.76 4.73 10.15
N ILE A 72 19.81 5.46 10.76
CA ILE A 72 18.91 6.37 10.02
C ILE A 72 18.74 7.76 10.66
N GLY A 73 19.47 8.07 11.74
CA GLY A 73 19.45 9.39 12.39
C GLY A 73 18.18 9.73 13.18
N LYS A 74 17.17 8.86 13.18
CA LYS A 74 15.85 9.11 13.80
C LYS A 74 15.72 8.41 15.17
N PRO A 75 14.92 8.95 16.11
CA PRO A 75 14.67 8.30 17.40
C PRO A 75 13.97 6.94 17.21
N PRO A 76 14.05 6.03 18.20
CA PRO A 76 13.32 4.76 18.13
C PRO A 76 11.80 5.00 18.07
N PRO A 77 11.05 4.16 17.34
CA PRO A 77 9.60 4.20 17.34
C PRO A 77 9.04 3.79 18.71
N SER A 78 7.84 4.28 19.03
CA SER A 78 7.14 3.89 20.25
C SER A 78 6.26 2.67 19.98
N LEU A 79 6.60 1.53 20.58
CA LEU A 79 5.93 0.26 20.33
C LEU A 79 4.54 0.16 20.96
N PHE A 80 4.19 1.02 21.92
CA PHE A 80 2.92 0.95 22.65
C PHE A 80 1.90 1.99 22.19
N ARG A 81 2.12 2.60 21.01
CA ARG A 81 1.12 3.48 20.39
C ARG A 81 -0.02 2.66 19.80
N GLN A 82 -1.20 3.27 19.78
CA GLN A 82 -2.37 2.70 19.11
C GLN A 82 -2.10 2.37 17.62
N THR A 83 -1.19 3.13 16.98
CA THR A 83 -0.84 2.98 15.56
C THR A 83 0.16 1.87 15.26
N THR A 84 0.82 1.26 16.27
CA THR A 84 1.87 0.26 16.02
C THR A 84 1.40 -0.89 15.13
N ARG A 85 0.19 -1.41 15.38
CA ARG A 85 -0.40 -2.49 14.57
C ARG A 85 -0.59 -2.08 13.12
N HIS A 86 -1.08 -0.86 12.91
CA HIS A 86 -1.26 -0.27 11.58
C HIS A 86 0.09 -0.10 10.86
N GLU A 87 1.10 0.46 11.54
CA GLU A 87 2.44 0.66 10.96
C GLU A 87 3.10 -0.66 10.53
N VAL A 88 2.97 -1.73 11.34
CA VAL A 88 3.46 -3.05 10.95
C VAL A 88 2.68 -3.63 9.78
N ALA A 89 1.35 -3.45 9.73
CA ALA A 89 0.54 -3.89 8.59
C ALA A 89 0.92 -3.13 7.30
N VAL A 90 1.21 -1.83 7.37
CA VAL A 90 1.76 -1.04 6.26
C VAL A 90 3.10 -1.60 5.80
N ALA A 91 4.01 -1.97 6.70
CA ALA A 91 5.25 -2.61 6.32
C ALA A 91 5.01 -3.94 5.60
N THR A 92 4.10 -4.77 6.08
CA THR A 92 3.70 -6.05 5.47
C THR A 92 3.16 -5.89 4.05
N VAL A 93 2.34 -4.86 3.81
CA VAL A 93 1.83 -4.51 2.47
C VAL A 93 2.96 -3.99 1.58
N SER A 94 3.75 -3.04 2.07
CA SER A 94 4.85 -2.46 1.31
C SER A 94 5.86 -3.51 0.85
N ALA A 95 6.17 -4.50 1.68
CA ALA A 95 7.12 -5.56 1.35
C ALA A 95 6.61 -6.47 0.21
N ARG A 96 5.28 -6.66 0.10
CA ARG A 96 4.65 -7.39 -1.01
C ARG A 96 4.64 -6.57 -2.30
N TYR A 97 4.50 -5.24 -2.21
CA TYR A 97 4.71 -4.36 -3.36
C TYR A 97 6.16 -4.44 -3.86
N LEU A 98 7.14 -4.41 -2.95
CA LEU A 98 8.55 -4.57 -3.31
C LEU A 98 8.79 -5.91 -4.04
N ALA A 99 8.20 -7.00 -3.57
CA ALA A 99 8.35 -8.33 -4.18
C ALA A 99 7.74 -8.41 -5.59
N GLN A 100 6.85 -7.49 -5.93
CA GLN A 100 6.31 -7.34 -7.28
C GLN A 100 7.09 -6.34 -8.14
N GLY A 101 8.22 -5.84 -7.66
CA GLY A 101 9.04 -4.89 -8.40
C GLY A 101 8.57 -3.44 -8.32
N PHE A 102 7.60 -3.12 -7.46
CA PHE A 102 7.30 -1.72 -7.17
C PHE A 102 8.37 -1.10 -6.29
N THR A 103 8.62 0.19 -6.47
CA THR A 103 9.26 1.00 -5.44
C THR A 103 8.22 1.53 -4.47
N TRP A 104 8.59 1.75 -3.21
CA TRP A 104 7.70 2.22 -2.16
C TRP A 104 8.21 3.51 -1.51
N ARG A 105 7.33 4.48 -1.31
CA ARG A 105 7.62 5.71 -0.55
C ARG A 105 6.40 6.14 0.27
N ARG A 106 6.63 7.06 1.23
CA ARG A 106 5.52 7.76 1.88
C ARG A 106 4.80 8.66 0.87
N ASP A 107 3.51 8.80 1.07
CA ASP A 107 2.74 9.81 0.36
C ASP A 107 3.07 11.22 0.86
N ARG A 108 2.72 12.22 0.05
CA ARG A 108 2.91 13.63 0.35
C ARG A 108 2.14 14.02 1.61
N GLN A 109 2.72 14.93 2.41
CA GLN A 109 1.97 15.50 3.52
C GLN A 109 0.79 16.31 2.98
N PRO A 110 -0.39 16.25 3.62
CA PRO A 110 -1.54 17.04 3.22
C PRO A 110 -1.23 18.53 3.36
N ALA A 111 -1.48 19.32 2.32
CA ALA A 111 -1.35 20.77 2.35
C ALA A 111 -2.51 21.45 3.11
N GLY A 112 -3.60 20.72 3.37
CA GLY A 112 -4.73 21.23 4.14
C GLY A 112 -5.75 20.17 4.53
N HIS A 113 -6.77 20.57 5.31
CA HIS A 113 -7.75 19.66 5.92
C HIS A 113 -8.66 18.90 4.93
N ARG A 114 -8.64 19.26 3.65
CA ARG A 114 -9.39 18.56 2.59
C ARG A 114 -8.58 17.47 1.90
N GLU A 115 -7.27 17.43 2.15
CA GLU A 115 -6.39 16.43 1.58
C GLU A 115 -6.23 15.25 2.52
N HIS A 116 -6.06 14.07 1.94
CA HIS A 116 -5.80 12.84 2.65
C HIS A 116 -4.44 12.29 2.22
N GLN A 117 -3.65 11.85 3.19
CA GLN A 117 -2.37 11.21 2.97
C GLN A 117 -2.57 9.70 2.97
N ALA A 118 -2.21 9.06 1.87
CA ALA A 118 -2.19 7.60 1.81
C ALA A 118 -1.05 7.03 2.64
N ASP A 119 -1.20 5.78 3.10
CA ASP A 119 -0.18 5.10 3.89
C ASP A 119 1.11 4.88 3.08
N GLY A 120 0.99 4.74 1.75
CA GLY A 120 2.14 4.74 0.85
C GLY A 120 1.79 5.03 -0.60
N VAL A 121 2.84 5.25 -1.37
CA VAL A 121 2.78 5.35 -2.83
C VAL A 121 3.71 4.29 -3.40
N ALA A 122 3.14 3.42 -4.22
CA ALA A 122 3.85 2.39 -4.95
C ALA A 122 3.99 2.80 -6.41
N THR A 123 5.17 2.66 -6.99
CA THR A 123 5.39 2.95 -8.43
C THR A 123 6.16 1.86 -9.14
N ARG A 124 5.74 1.49 -10.36
CA ARG A 124 6.39 0.48 -11.22
C ARG A 124 6.04 0.76 -12.67
N ASP A 125 7.03 0.79 -13.57
CA ASP A 125 6.81 0.90 -15.02
C ASP A 125 5.85 2.04 -15.44
N GLY A 126 5.95 3.20 -14.78
CA GLY A 126 5.08 4.36 -15.01
C GLY A 126 3.73 4.32 -14.29
N ILE A 127 3.35 3.19 -13.69
CA ILE A 127 2.14 3.05 -12.88
C ILE A 127 2.36 3.66 -11.50
N VAL A 128 1.39 4.43 -11.01
CA VAL A 128 1.34 5.03 -9.68
C VAL A 128 0.11 4.53 -8.92
N GLU A 129 0.33 3.82 -7.82
CA GLU A 129 -0.74 3.40 -6.92
C GLU A 129 -0.64 4.12 -5.57
N LEU A 130 -1.77 4.66 -5.10
CA LEU A 130 -1.94 5.03 -3.70
C LEU A 130 -2.37 3.80 -2.93
N VAL A 131 -1.69 3.55 -1.81
CA VAL A 131 -1.91 2.34 -1.01
C VAL A 131 -2.39 2.72 0.37
N GLU A 132 -3.48 2.11 0.79
CA GLU A 132 -4.15 2.33 2.06
C GLU A 132 -4.20 1.02 2.84
N VAL A 133 -3.90 1.08 4.13
CA VAL A 133 -4.13 0.00 5.07
C VAL A 133 -5.27 0.39 5.99
N GLU A 134 -6.22 -0.52 6.20
CA GLU A 134 -7.36 -0.22 7.06
C GLU A 134 -7.72 -1.40 7.95
N LEU A 135 -7.33 -1.31 9.22
CA LEU A 135 -7.62 -2.35 10.21
C LEU A 135 -9.02 -2.18 10.82
N THR A 136 -9.50 -0.95 10.92
CA THR A 136 -10.78 -0.62 11.58
C THR A 136 -11.61 0.28 10.69
N PRO A 137 -12.91 0.00 10.49
CA PRO A 137 -13.78 0.87 9.72
C PRO A 137 -13.77 2.31 10.26
N LYS A 138 -13.61 3.28 9.35
CA LYS A 138 -13.78 4.70 9.66
C LYS A 138 -15.27 5.08 9.61
N SER A 139 -15.62 6.21 10.21
CA SER A 139 -16.98 6.76 10.09
C SER A 139 -17.31 7.11 8.64
N TRP A 140 -18.60 7.09 8.29
CA TRP A 140 -19.03 7.40 6.92
C TRP A 140 -18.60 8.81 6.48
N GLN A 141 -18.65 9.81 7.37
CA GLN A 141 -18.20 11.17 7.05
C GLN A 141 -16.70 11.21 6.71
N ARG A 142 -15.91 10.35 7.36
CA ARG A 142 -14.47 10.26 7.10
C ARG A 142 -14.20 9.56 5.77
N TYR A 143 -14.89 8.46 5.49
CA TYR A 143 -14.78 7.81 4.17
C TYR A 143 -15.22 8.71 3.03
N GLN A 144 -16.31 9.48 3.18
CA GLN A 144 -16.72 10.45 2.18
C GLN A 144 -15.56 11.39 1.80
N LYS A 145 -14.87 11.96 2.80
CA LYS A 145 -13.75 12.89 2.56
C LYS A 145 -12.60 12.20 1.84
N ILE A 146 -12.22 11.02 2.31
CA ILE A 146 -11.10 10.24 1.77
C ILE A 146 -11.38 9.81 0.32
N VAL A 147 -12.55 9.21 0.07
CA VAL A 147 -12.94 8.76 -1.28
C VAL A 147 -13.04 9.92 -2.26
N THR A 148 -13.58 11.07 -1.82
CA THR A 148 -13.63 12.28 -2.66
C THR A 148 -12.22 12.76 -3.01
N ASN A 149 -11.29 12.75 -2.04
CA ASN A 149 -9.90 13.10 -2.29
C ASN A 149 -9.23 12.10 -3.26
N HIS A 150 -9.43 10.80 -3.08
CA HIS A 150 -8.91 9.79 -4.01
C HIS A 150 -9.47 9.95 -5.43
N GLY A 151 -10.77 10.21 -5.58
CA GLY A 151 -11.38 10.50 -6.87
C GLY A 151 -10.70 11.68 -7.56
N TYR A 152 -10.46 12.77 -6.82
CA TYR A 152 -9.70 13.92 -7.35
C TYR A 152 -8.30 13.51 -7.83
N ARG A 153 -7.57 12.73 -7.02
CA ARG A 153 -6.19 12.30 -7.36
C ARG A 153 -6.14 11.36 -8.57
N LEU A 154 -7.12 10.47 -8.71
CA LEU A 154 -7.27 9.57 -9.86
C LEU A 154 -7.48 10.33 -11.18
N VAL A 155 -8.10 11.50 -11.13
CA VAL A 155 -8.41 12.32 -12.32
C VAL A 155 -7.31 13.36 -12.60
N HIS A 156 -6.68 13.91 -11.56
CA HIS A 156 -5.86 15.12 -11.70
C HIS A 156 -4.39 14.97 -11.28
N GLU A 157 -4.00 13.90 -10.58
CA GLU A 157 -2.64 13.74 -10.04
C GLU A 157 -1.86 12.58 -10.67
N ASN A 158 -2.25 12.10 -11.86
CA ASN A 158 -1.63 10.94 -12.53
C ASN A 158 -1.51 9.71 -11.61
N VAL A 159 -2.51 9.50 -10.75
CA VAL A 159 -2.63 8.28 -9.94
C VAL A 159 -3.42 7.28 -10.74
N ASP A 160 -2.87 6.12 -11.05
CA ASP A 160 -3.57 5.08 -11.84
C ASP A 160 -4.60 4.34 -11.00
N ARG A 161 -4.31 4.12 -9.72
CA ARG A 161 -5.12 3.27 -8.84
C ARG A 161 -5.03 3.67 -7.37
N VAL A 162 -6.08 3.36 -6.62
CA VAL A 162 -6.07 3.35 -5.15
C VAL A 162 -6.38 1.95 -4.66
N ALA A 163 -5.47 1.35 -3.89
CA ALA A 163 -5.59 -0.01 -3.37
C ALA A 163 -5.69 -0.01 -1.85
N TYR A 164 -6.81 -0.54 -1.34
CA TYR A 164 -7.05 -0.74 0.09
C TYR A 164 -6.72 -2.18 0.50
N PHE A 165 -5.90 -2.35 1.52
CA PHE A 165 -5.60 -3.63 2.17
C PHE A 165 -6.15 -3.60 3.58
N CYS A 166 -7.14 -4.44 3.86
CA CYS A 166 -8.00 -4.17 4.99
C CYS A 166 -8.63 -5.41 5.62
N THR A 167 -9.26 -5.20 6.78
CA THR A 167 -10.17 -6.18 7.36
C THR A 167 -11.47 -6.26 6.55
N ALA A 168 -12.19 -7.38 6.65
CA ALA A 168 -13.45 -7.57 5.93
C ALA A 168 -14.50 -6.48 6.23
N ASP A 169 -14.52 -5.95 7.45
CA ASP A 169 -15.46 -4.89 7.85
C ASP A 169 -15.10 -3.56 7.20
N ALA A 170 -13.80 -3.22 7.21
CA ALA A 170 -13.27 -2.04 6.55
C ALA A 170 -13.50 -2.10 5.03
N HIS A 171 -13.27 -3.26 4.41
CA HIS A 171 -13.55 -3.53 3.00
C HIS A 171 -15.00 -3.19 2.63
N ARG A 172 -15.97 -3.69 3.40
CA ARG A 172 -17.40 -3.42 3.14
C ARG A 172 -17.72 -1.94 3.28
N ALA A 173 -17.13 -1.26 4.26
CA ALA A 173 -17.38 0.16 4.50
C ALA A 173 -16.81 1.05 3.38
N ILE A 174 -15.54 0.85 2.99
CA ILE A 174 -14.92 1.64 1.91
C ILE A 174 -15.57 1.37 0.56
N THR A 175 -15.90 0.11 0.26
CA THR A 175 -16.54 -0.29 -1.01
C THR A 175 -17.90 0.40 -1.15
N ARG A 176 -18.71 0.39 -0.10
CA ARG A 176 -20.02 1.06 -0.08
C ARG A 176 -19.91 2.56 -0.34
N GLU A 177 -18.93 3.23 0.26
CA GLU A 177 -18.75 4.68 0.06
C GLU A 177 -18.13 4.99 -1.31
N ALA A 178 -17.24 4.13 -1.82
CA ALA A 178 -16.73 4.23 -3.19
C ALA A 178 -17.85 4.09 -4.22
N ASP A 179 -18.75 3.11 -4.09
CA ASP A 179 -19.89 2.89 -4.98
C ASP A 179 -20.84 4.10 -5.05
N ARG A 180 -20.96 4.84 -3.94
CA ARG A 180 -21.85 6.01 -3.84
C ARG A 180 -21.24 7.29 -4.43
N ARG A 181 -19.91 7.36 -4.54
CA ARG A 181 -19.20 8.65 -4.72
C ARG A 181 -18.28 8.70 -5.93
N LEU A 182 -17.68 7.58 -6.30
CA LEU A 182 -16.88 7.52 -7.52
C LEU A 182 -17.80 7.24 -8.70
N VAL A 183 -17.62 8.01 -9.77
CA VAL A 183 -18.38 7.76 -11.00
C VAL A 183 -17.81 6.56 -11.74
N ARG A 184 -18.51 6.12 -12.79
CA ARG A 184 -18.28 4.82 -13.44
C ARG A 184 -16.84 4.61 -13.95
N THR A 185 -16.13 5.68 -14.29
CA THR A 185 -14.76 5.64 -14.83
C THR A 185 -13.69 5.48 -13.74
N GLU A 186 -13.83 6.13 -12.60
CA GLU A 186 -12.84 6.07 -11.50
C GLU A 186 -13.13 4.91 -10.55
N ARG A 187 -14.40 4.51 -10.42
CA ARG A 187 -14.80 3.47 -9.47
C ARG A 187 -14.01 2.15 -9.62
N PRO A 188 -13.77 1.62 -10.84
CA PRO A 188 -12.96 0.41 -11.02
C PRO A 188 -11.50 0.56 -10.58
N ARG A 189 -10.98 1.81 -10.52
CA ARG A 189 -9.60 2.14 -10.15
C ARG A 189 -9.40 2.26 -8.63
N LEU A 190 -10.49 2.23 -7.84
CA LEU A 190 -10.41 2.02 -6.40
C LEU A 190 -10.77 0.57 -6.08
N VAL A 191 -9.77 -0.19 -5.63
CA VAL A 191 -9.92 -1.59 -5.25
C VAL A 191 -9.73 -1.78 -3.75
N SER A 192 -10.34 -2.82 -3.21
CA SER A 192 -10.22 -3.15 -1.81
C SER A 192 -10.09 -4.66 -1.61
N TYR A 193 -9.08 -5.05 -0.86
CA TYR A 193 -8.66 -6.41 -0.58
C TYR A 193 -8.88 -6.73 0.90
N PRO A 194 -9.83 -7.62 1.26
CA PRO A 194 -10.05 -8.06 2.63
C PRO A 194 -9.01 -9.13 3.02
N CYS A 195 -7.75 -8.72 3.15
CA CYS A 195 -6.59 -9.62 3.31
C CYS A 195 -5.90 -9.50 4.67
N LEU A 196 -6.43 -8.68 5.59
CA LEU A 196 -5.89 -8.51 6.94
C LEU A 196 -6.91 -8.99 7.98
N ASP A 197 -6.42 -9.60 9.06
CA ASP A 197 -7.22 -9.85 10.26
C ASP A 197 -7.23 -8.63 11.21
N ALA A 198 -7.99 -8.73 12.32
CA ALA A 198 -8.08 -7.64 13.30
C ALA A 198 -6.73 -7.25 13.96
N PRO A 199 -5.82 -8.19 14.24
CA PRO A 199 -4.43 -7.89 14.58
C PRO A 199 -3.57 -7.21 13.50
N GLY A 200 -4.03 -7.18 12.24
CA GLY A 200 -3.28 -6.65 11.10
C GLY A 200 -2.25 -7.65 10.54
N ILE A 201 -2.50 -8.94 10.71
CA ILE A 201 -1.76 -10.04 10.09
C ILE A 201 -2.37 -10.33 8.72
N TRP A 202 -1.51 -10.61 7.76
CA TRP A 202 -1.91 -10.98 6.41
C TRP A 202 -2.53 -12.39 6.39
N ILE A 203 -3.78 -12.48 5.96
CA ILE A 203 -4.54 -13.74 5.83
C ILE A 203 -5.05 -13.98 4.40
N GLY A 204 -4.84 -13.01 3.49
CA GLY A 204 -5.25 -13.13 2.09
C GLY A 204 -4.25 -13.94 1.25
N PRO A 205 -4.61 -14.23 -0.02
CA PRO A 205 -3.65 -14.81 -0.97
C PRO A 205 -2.45 -13.89 -1.17
N ASN A 206 -1.35 -14.43 -1.70
CA ASN A 206 -0.27 -13.58 -2.19
C ASN A 206 -0.78 -12.72 -3.34
N PHE A 207 -0.27 -11.50 -3.41
CA PHE A 207 -0.65 -10.57 -4.46
C PHE A 207 -0.14 -11.08 -5.82
N ASP A 208 -1.04 -11.25 -6.79
CA ASP A 208 -0.68 -11.70 -8.13
C ASP A 208 -0.21 -10.49 -8.96
N PRO A 209 0.98 -10.53 -9.59
CA PRO A 209 1.40 -9.53 -10.57
C PRO A 209 0.35 -9.25 -11.66
N GLY A 210 -0.48 -10.24 -12.01
CA GLY A 210 -1.55 -10.17 -13.01
C GLY A 210 -2.74 -9.27 -12.61
N ASP A 211 -2.96 -9.00 -11.32
CA ASP A 211 -4.02 -8.09 -10.86
C ASP A 211 -3.88 -6.69 -11.45
N HIS A 212 -2.64 -6.27 -11.77
CA HIS A 212 -2.36 -4.96 -12.36
C HIS A 212 -2.62 -4.91 -13.88
N ALA A 213 -2.45 -6.02 -14.60
CA ALA A 213 -2.60 -6.07 -16.06
C ALA A 213 -4.05 -6.19 -16.51
N VAL A 214 -4.88 -6.93 -15.77
CA VAL A 214 -6.29 -7.17 -16.09
C VAL A 214 -7.13 -5.89 -15.99
N GLN A 215 -6.73 -4.91 -15.17
CA GLN A 215 -7.54 -3.73 -14.88
C GLN A 215 -7.24 -2.53 -15.79
N LEU A 216 -6.01 -2.40 -16.31
CA LEU A 216 -5.69 -1.38 -17.33
C LEU A 216 -6.36 -1.66 -18.68
N ALA A 217 -6.55 -2.93 -19.03
CA ALA A 217 -7.19 -3.35 -20.28
C ALA A 217 -8.71 -3.05 -20.35
N VAL A 218 -9.37 -2.79 -19.22
CA VAL A 218 -10.80 -2.44 -19.16
C VAL A 218 -11.04 -0.96 -19.49
N ALA A 219 -9.98 -0.13 -19.52
CA ALA A 219 -10.09 1.33 -19.65
C ALA A 219 -10.23 1.91 -21.07
N PRO A 220 -9.85 1.26 -22.21
CA PRO A 220 -9.96 1.93 -23.51
C PRO A 220 -11.03 1.27 -24.40
N HIS A 221 -12.31 1.44 -24.06
CA HIS A 221 -13.38 1.17 -25.05
C HIS A 221 -14.62 2.04 -24.90
N LEU A 222 -14.45 3.32 -24.54
CA LEU A 222 -15.52 4.31 -24.68
C LEU A 222 -15.05 5.69 -25.15
N ASP A 223 -13.99 5.75 -25.96
CA ASP A 223 -13.85 6.89 -26.89
C ASP A 223 -14.79 6.63 -28.07
N GLY A 224 -16.08 6.90 -27.81
CA GLY A 224 -17.04 7.08 -28.87
C GLY A 224 -16.58 8.24 -29.73
N ARG A 225 -15.99 7.94 -30.88
CA ARG A 225 -15.85 8.91 -31.97
C ARG A 225 -17.21 9.55 -32.18
N ALA A 226 -17.29 10.83 -31.84
CA ALA A 226 -18.42 11.68 -32.15
C ALA A 226 -18.44 11.93 -33.67
N ASP A 227 -18.88 10.95 -34.44
CA ASP A 227 -19.33 11.14 -35.82
C ASP A 227 -20.82 11.55 -35.81
N TRP A 228 -21.12 12.63 -35.08
CA TRP A 228 -22.37 13.38 -35.19
C TRP A 228 -22.06 14.68 -35.93
N ASN A 229 -21.89 14.59 -37.27
CA ASN A 229 -22.17 15.66 -38.24
C ASN A 229 -21.62 15.29 -39.64
N ARG A 230 -22.38 14.50 -40.41
CA ARG A 230 -22.41 14.58 -41.88
C ARG A 230 -23.81 14.20 -42.36
N SER A 231 -24.73 15.16 -42.27
CA SER A 231 -25.91 15.19 -43.12
C SER A 231 -25.54 15.95 -44.40
N ASP A 232 -24.94 15.26 -45.36
CA ASP A 232 -24.94 15.75 -46.74
C ASP A 232 -26.21 15.22 -47.40
N GLY A 233 -27.21 16.09 -47.43
CA GLY A 233 -28.39 15.89 -48.24
C GLY A 233 -27.99 15.83 -49.71
N THR A 234 -28.40 14.78 -50.40
CA THR A 234 -28.63 14.85 -51.83
C THR A 234 -29.96 14.19 -52.12
N ARG A 235 -30.95 15.01 -52.44
CA ARG A 235 -32.16 14.61 -53.16
C ARG A 235 -31.77 14.39 -54.62
N VAL A 236 -32.07 13.21 -55.16
CA VAL A 236 -32.69 13.04 -56.50
C VAL A 236 -33.72 11.93 -56.36
#